data_AF-A0A7W2RLS7-F1
#
_entry.id   AF-A0A7W2RLS7-F1
#
_cell.length_a   1.000
_cell.length_b   1.000
_cell.length_c   1.000
_cell.angle_alpha   90.00
_cell.angle_beta   90.00
_cell.angle_gamma   90.00
#
_symmetry.space_group_name_H-M   'P 1'
#
loop_
_entity.id
_entity.type
_entity.pdbx_description
1 polymer ?
#
loop_
_entity_poly.entity_id
_entity_poly.type
_entity_poly.pdbx_seq_one_letter_code
_entity_poly.pdbx_strand_id
1 'polypeptide(L)'
;MPKNNSIALVAFIFAILSAIYIKQFISPQWVEQSYVYDVSTNNSAVSSYIYKGQKVIIEQVVDYQSSPLNQSNLSNLSNLSNSANSPALEQQWVRDEKQQLKLLKPAFHFGVWSLLPAFITIALCLLTREPLTALLGGVVVGAIMLGRYDLTDKVIIPNLAKEGTAALLLLYLWLLGGLLGIWSKTGAAQAFANYMTKHFVKGKKSAKLVSWLLGILFFQGGTMSTVLVGTTVRPLADKAKVSHEEMSYIVDSTASPIASILAFNAWPAYVQALIFIPGVSFLATEADRISFFFQSIPFSFYSMFAVAGTLLLSLDITTFSGKRIRAAKLRAETTHQLDAPSAKPLSAKELQSTDIPEGYKPHVLEFILPLVTLTTIAIGSFVMLGSPKINWAFGAALVLSAVIALIKGMSLNHVVDGFGNGLKGVVFASVILMLAVIIGSISKETGGGLFLVSLLGEQLPFWILPVILQLMTMIIAFSTGTSWGTYAIAFPLAMPLAWAICQSQGVADPELFMMLCFASVLNGSVFGDQCSPISDTTILSAMTTGCDLMDHVKSQLVPATLAASLAGVLWTLTAYFFA
;
A
#
# COMPACT_ATOMS: atom_id res chain seq x y z
N MET A 1 19.86 -12.14 -22.41
CA MET A 1 18.48 -11.61 -22.48
C MET A 1 17.42 -12.69 -22.36
N PRO A 2 17.16 -13.56 -23.35
CA PRO A 2 15.80 -14.09 -23.52
C PRO A 2 15.58 -15.49 -22.92
N LYS A 3 14.62 -15.61 -21.99
CA LYS A 3 13.69 -16.75 -21.92
C LYS A 3 12.39 -16.37 -21.19
N ASN A 4 12.51 -15.83 -19.98
CA ASN A 4 11.36 -15.31 -19.22
C ASN A 4 10.60 -14.21 -19.99
N ASN A 5 11.29 -13.25 -20.59
CA ASN A 5 10.65 -12.14 -21.32
C ASN A 5 9.87 -12.63 -22.56
N SER A 6 10.32 -13.71 -23.21
CA SER A 6 9.58 -14.32 -24.32
C SER A 6 8.31 -15.02 -23.83
N ILE A 7 8.37 -15.70 -22.67
CA ILE A 7 7.19 -16.31 -22.03
C ILE A 7 6.21 -15.22 -21.56
N ALA A 8 6.71 -14.14 -20.95
CA ALA A 8 5.90 -12.99 -20.55
C ALA A 8 5.20 -12.32 -21.75
N LEU A 9 5.90 -12.14 -22.87
CA LEU A 9 5.32 -11.61 -24.10
C LEU A 9 4.22 -12.51 -24.66
N VAL A 10 4.44 -13.83 -24.71
CA VAL A 10 3.42 -14.81 -25.15
C VAL A 10 2.21 -14.80 -24.22
N ALA A 11 2.43 -14.77 -22.90
CA ALA A 11 1.36 -14.66 -21.90
C ALA A 11 0.56 -13.35 -22.06
N PHE A 12 1.23 -12.23 -22.34
CA PHE A 12 0.57 -10.94 -22.57
C PHE A 12 -0.24 -10.91 -23.87
N ILE A 13 0.29 -11.46 -24.97
CA ILE A 13 -0.44 -11.58 -26.23
C ILE A 13 -1.68 -12.48 -26.05
N PHE A 14 -1.54 -13.61 -25.35
CA PHE A 14 -2.66 -14.49 -25.02
C PHE A 14 -3.71 -13.78 -24.15
N ALA A 15 -3.29 -12.95 -23.19
CA ALA A 15 -4.17 -12.14 -22.36
C ALA A 15 -4.96 -11.10 -23.17
N ILE A 16 -4.31 -10.42 -24.12
CA ILE A 16 -4.96 -9.47 -25.04
C ILE A 16 -6.00 -10.19 -25.91
N LEU A 17 -5.65 -11.33 -26.51
CA LEU A 17 -6.58 -12.13 -27.30
C LEU A 17 -7.76 -12.63 -26.47
N SER A 18 -7.50 -13.04 -25.22
CA SER A 18 -8.54 -13.42 -24.26
C SER A 18 -9.46 -12.25 -23.92
N ALA A 19 -8.91 -11.05 -23.68
CA ALA A 19 -9.70 -9.84 -23.40
C ALA A 19 -10.62 -9.45 -24.57
N ILE A 20 -10.13 -9.54 -25.81
CA ILE A 20 -10.93 -9.30 -27.02
C ILE A 20 -12.05 -10.36 -27.12
N TYR A 21 -11.72 -11.63 -26.90
CA TYR A 21 -12.70 -12.72 -26.91
C TYR A 21 -13.78 -12.52 -25.84
N ILE A 22 -13.40 -12.21 -24.60
CA ILE A 22 -14.35 -11.92 -23.51
C ILE A 22 -15.29 -10.79 -23.92
N LYS A 23 -14.76 -9.67 -24.43
CA LYS A 23 -15.59 -8.51 -24.80
C LYS A 23 -16.56 -8.79 -25.96
N GLN A 24 -16.25 -9.75 -26.84
CA GLN A 24 -17.08 -10.11 -27.99
C GLN A 24 -18.08 -11.24 -27.71
N PHE A 25 -17.71 -12.23 -26.89
CA PHE A 25 -18.45 -13.50 -26.77
C PHE A 25 -18.97 -13.81 -25.36
N ILE A 26 -18.49 -13.13 -24.31
CA ILE A 26 -18.93 -13.37 -22.93
C ILE A 26 -19.90 -12.28 -22.49
N SER A 27 -21.15 -12.66 -22.24
CA SER A 27 -22.15 -11.75 -21.69
C SER A 27 -21.85 -11.45 -20.21
N PRO A 28 -22.06 -10.21 -19.73
CA PRO A 28 -21.95 -9.89 -18.32
C PRO A 28 -23.07 -10.60 -17.53
N GLN A 29 -22.71 -11.22 -16.41
CA GLN A 29 -23.65 -11.75 -15.43
C GLN A 29 -24.04 -10.63 -14.48
N TRP A 30 -25.31 -10.28 -14.45
CA TRP A 30 -25.86 -9.24 -13.59
C TRP A 30 -26.23 -9.80 -12.21
N VAL A 31 -25.77 -9.09 -11.18
CA VAL A 31 -26.00 -9.38 -9.78
C VAL A 31 -26.66 -8.18 -9.10
N GLU A 32 -27.60 -8.47 -8.22
CA GLU A 32 -28.22 -7.49 -7.36
C GLU A 32 -27.24 -7.04 -6.28
N GLN A 33 -27.07 -5.73 -6.13
CA GLN A 33 -26.49 -5.15 -4.93
C GLN A 33 -27.59 -4.47 -4.13
N SER A 34 -27.92 -5.01 -2.96
CA SER A 34 -28.85 -4.40 -2.03
C SER A 34 -28.12 -3.62 -0.95
N TYR A 35 -28.53 -2.36 -0.76
CA TYR A 35 -27.95 -1.46 0.23
C TYR A 35 -29.00 -1.10 1.29
N VAL A 36 -28.69 -1.44 2.54
CA VAL A 36 -29.46 -0.99 3.69
C VAL A 36 -28.88 0.36 4.11
N TYR A 37 -29.74 1.36 4.28
CA TYR A 37 -29.39 2.66 4.82
C TYR A 37 -30.13 2.86 6.15
N ASP A 38 -29.55 3.67 7.05
CA ASP A 38 -30.28 4.15 8.23
C ASP A 38 -31.34 5.17 7.80
N VAL A 39 -32.56 4.68 7.61
CA VAL A 39 -33.70 5.45 7.15
C VAL A 39 -34.51 5.96 8.34
N SER A 40 -34.56 7.28 8.48
CA SER A 40 -35.53 7.98 9.33
C SER A 40 -36.86 8.20 8.57
N THR A 41 -37.97 7.73 9.13
CA THR A 41 -39.30 7.97 8.59
C THR A 41 -40.00 9.04 9.43
N ASN A 42 -40.38 10.16 8.81
CA ASN A 42 -41.15 11.22 9.47
C ASN A 42 -42.61 10.78 9.69
N ASN A 43 -43.33 11.45 10.60
CA ASN A 43 -44.76 11.19 10.91
C ASN A 43 -45.71 11.23 9.68
N SER A 44 -45.28 11.80 8.56
CA SER A 44 -46.01 11.82 7.27
C SER A 44 -45.70 10.60 6.37
N ALA A 45 -45.14 9.52 6.92
CA ALA A 45 -44.65 8.31 6.22
C ALA A 45 -43.55 8.54 5.15
N VAL A 46 -43.06 9.78 4.98
CA VAL A 46 -41.93 10.10 4.11
C VAL A 46 -40.65 9.58 4.73
N SER A 47 -40.00 8.68 4.00
CA SER A 47 -38.75 8.01 4.40
C SER A 47 -37.55 8.80 3.89
N SER A 48 -36.47 8.86 4.67
CA SER A 48 -35.31 9.70 4.36
C SER A 48 -34.05 9.26 5.11
N TYR A 49 -32.90 9.32 4.45
CA TYR A 49 -31.60 8.97 5.02
C TYR A 49 -30.65 10.16 5.00
N ILE A 50 -29.59 10.12 5.82
CA ILE A 50 -28.56 11.16 5.84
C ILE A 50 -27.40 10.71 4.94
N TYR A 51 -27.01 11.54 3.99
CA TYR A 51 -25.85 11.32 3.12
C TYR A 51 -24.98 12.56 3.09
N LYS A 52 -23.69 12.41 3.44
CA LYS A 52 -22.73 13.53 3.58
C LYS A 52 -23.27 14.72 4.40
N GLY A 53 -24.03 14.43 5.47
CA GLY A 53 -24.65 15.43 6.34
C GLY A 53 -25.94 16.08 5.81
N GLN A 54 -26.42 15.72 4.62
CA GLN A 54 -27.67 16.22 4.05
C GLN A 54 -28.79 15.17 4.12
N LYS A 55 -30.03 15.61 4.39
CA LYS A 55 -31.22 14.74 4.44
C LYS A 55 -31.73 14.49 3.01
N VAL A 56 -31.60 13.26 2.53
CA VAL A 56 -32.07 12.82 1.21
C VAL A 56 -33.42 12.12 1.38
N ILE A 57 -34.44 12.59 0.65
CA ILE A 57 -35.78 11.98 0.65
C ILE A 57 -35.78 10.74 -0.24
N ILE A 58 -36.43 9.68 0.22
CA ILE A 58 -36.63 8.44 -0.54
C ILE A 58 -37.96 8.55 -1.28
N GLU A 59 -37.88 8.77 -2.59
CA GLU A 59 -39.03 8.82 -3.49
C GLU A 59 -39.18 7.47 -4.21
N GLN A 60 -40.42 7.11 -4.55
CA GLN A 60 -40.79 5.92 -5.34
C GLN A 60 -40.21 4.57 -4.83
N VAL A 61 -40.73 4.12 -3.69
CA VAL A 61 -40.48 2.76 -3.15
C VAL A 61 -41.44 1.76 -3.82
N VAL A 62 -40.92 0.64 -4.31
CA VAL A 62 -41.72 -0.49 -4.83
C VAL A 62 -41.52 -1.75 -3.96
N ASP A 63 -42.35 -2.79 -4.14
CA ASP A 63 -42.10 -4.08 -3.49
C ASP A 63 -40.99 -4.85 -4.19
N TYR A 64 -40.11 -5.51 -3.43
CA TYR A 64 -38.94 -6.25 -3.95
C TYR A 64 -39.27 -7.20 -5.12
N GLN A 65 -40.35 -7.97 -5.01
CA GLN A 65 -40.79 -8.92 -6.03
C GLN A 65 -41.18 -8.24 -7.36
N SER A 66 -41.60 -6.97 -7.31
CA SER A 66 -41.97 -6.17 -8.49
C SER A 66 -40.80 -5.42 -9.14
N SER A 67 -39.62 -5.37 -8.49
CA SER A 67 -38.48 -4.64 -9.01
C SER A 67 -37.83 -5.34 -10.20
N PRO A 68 -37.63 -4.68 -11.36
CA PRO A 68 -36.80 -5.21 -12.44
C PRO A 68 -35.31 -5.35 -12.06
N LEU A 69 -34.89 -4.82 -10.91
CA LEU A 69 -33.52 -4.95 -10.38
C LEU A 69 -33.35 -6.07 -9.36
N ASN A 70 -34.39 -6.87 -9.07
CA ASN A 70 -34.23 -8.04 -8.21
C ASN A 70 -33.39 -9.14 -8.91
N GLN A 71 -32.72 -9.98 -8.11
CA GLN A 71 -31.79 -10.99 -8.64
C GLN A 71 -32.44 -11.92 -9.68
N SER A 72 -33.71 -12.28 -9.55
CA SER A 72 -34.44 -13.12 -10.53
C SER A 72 -34.54 -12.44 -11.90
N ASN A 73 -34.93 -11.16 -11.93
CA ASN A 73 -35.05 -10.39 -13.16
C ASN A 73 -33.68 -10.09 -13.80
N LEU A 74 -32.65 -9.79 -12.98
CA LEU A 74 -31.27 -9.62 -13.46
C LEU A 74 -30.67 -10.93 -14.01
N SER A 75 -30.99 -12.07 -13.41
CA SER A 75 -30.55 -13.39 -13.90
C SER A 75 -31.21 -13.73 -15.25
N ASN A 76 -32.52 -13.46 -15.40
CA ASN A 76 -33.22 -13.60 -16.67
C ASN A 76 -32.62 -12.70 -17.77
N LEU A 77 -32.28 -11.45 -17.42
CA LEU A 77 -31.64 -10.50 -18.32
C LEU A 77 -30.23 -10.93 -18.74
N SER A 78 -29.51 -11.64 -17.86
CA SER A 78 -28.19 -12.24 -18.14
C SER A 78 -28.26 -13.48 -19.05
N ASN A 79 -29.36 -14.24 -18.98
CA ASN A 79 -29.58 -15.45 -19.79
C ASN A 79 -30.06 -15.14 -21.22
N LEU A 80 -30.58 -13.93 -21.48
CA LEU A 80 -30.92 -13.46 -22.81
C LEU A 80 -29.63 -13.12 -23.58
N SER A 81 -29.19 -14.07 -24.42
CA SER A 81 -27.85 -14.14 -25.03
C SER A 81 -27.50 -13.09 -26.10
N ASN A 82 -28.05 -11.88 -26.01
CA ASN A 82 -27.67 -10.73 -26.84
C ASN A 82 -26.97 -9.67 -25.97
N SER A 83 -25.71 -9.39 -26.32
CA SER A 83 -24.68 -8.68 -25.54
C SER A 83 -24.89 -7.16 -25.36
N ALA A 84 -26.14 -6.69 -25.34
CA ALA A 84 -26.50 -5.27 -25.39
C ALA A 84 -27.49 -4.81 -24.29
N ASN A 85 -28.14 -5.72 -23.57
CA ASN A 85 -29.11 -5.33 -22.54
C ASN A 85 -28.38 -4.98 -21.24
N SER A 86 -28.17 -3.68 -21.02
CA SER A 86 -28.03 -3.12 -19.67
C SER A 86 -29.40 -3.04 -19.01
N PRO A 87 -29.52 -3.21 -17.68
CA PRO A 87 -30.75 -2.95 -16.96
C PRO A 87 -31.22 -1.50 -17.17
N ALA A 88 -32.53 -1.32 -17.35
CA ALA A 88 -33.12 -0.03 -17.70
C ALA A 88 -33.14 1.00 -16.56
N LEU A 89 -32.85 0.58 -15.32
CA LEU A 89 -32.76 1.44 -14.14
C LEU A 89 -31.36 1.31 -13.52
N GLU A 90 -30.75 2.45 -13.18
CA GLU A 90 -29.44 2.48 -12.50
C GLU A 90 -29.54 2.20 -10.99
N GLN A 91 -30.70 2.48 -10.39
CA GLN A 91 -30.99 2.24 -8.98
C GLN A 91 -32.51 2.26 -8.73
N GLN A 92 -32.98 1.54 -7.71
CA GLN A 92 -34.40 1.58 -7.30
C GLN A 92 -34.54 1.29 -5.79
N TRP A 93 -35.38 2.05 -5.09
CA TRP A 93 -35.73 1.75 -3.71
C TRP A 93 -36.82 0.69 -3.64
N VAL A 94 -36.60 -0.32 -2.80
CA VAL A 94 -37.51 -1.44 -2.59
C VAL A 94 -37.82 -1.65 -1.11
N ARG A 95 -39.02 -2.18 -0.82
CA ARG A 95 -39.33 -2.82 0.46
C ARG A 95 -39.16 -4.32 0.35
N ASP A 96 -38.40 -4.86 1.28
CA ASP A 96 -38.26 -6.30 1.52
C ASP A 96 -39.46 -6.83 2.32
N GLU A 97 -39.62 -8.16 2.39
CA GLU A 97 -40.71 -8.85 3.10
C GLU A 97 -40.76 -8.48 4.60
N LYS A 98 -39.61 -8.11 5.18
CA LYS A 98 -39.47 -7.59 6.56
C LYS A 98 -39.81 -6.09 6.71
N GLN A 99 -40.44 -5.47 5.70
CA GLN A 99 -40.71 -4.02 5.60
C GLN A 99 -39.45 -3.11 5.65
N GLN A 100 -38.26 -3.69 5.51
CA GLN A 100 -37.00 -2.95 5.50
C GLN A 100 -36.78 -2.28 4.14
N LEU A 101 -36.41 -1.01 4.14
CA LEU A 101 -36.06 -0.27 2.94
C LEU A 101 -34.63 -0.62 2.49
N LYS A 102 -34.51 -1.01 1.22
CA LYS A 102 -33.24 -1.30 0.56
C LYS A 102 -33.14 -0.50 -0.74
N LEU A 103 -31.95 -0.02 -1.09
CA LEU A 103 -31.67 0.51 -2.42
C LEU A 103 -31.04 -0.62 -3.24
N LEU A 104 -31.70 -1.07 -4.29
CA LEU A 104 -31.12 -1.99 -5.27
C LEU A 104 -30.32 -1.21 -6.30
N LYS A 105 -29.14 -1.71 -6.65
CA LYS A 105 -28.42 -1.32 -7.87
C LYS A 105 -27.99 -2.58 -8.61
N PRO A 106 -28.06 -2.58 -9.95
CA PRO A 106 -27.48 -3.65 -10.73
C PRO A 106 -25.96 -3.47 -10.79
N ALA A 107 -25.22 -4.54 -10.53
CA ALA A 107 -23.81 -4.63 -10.89
C ALA A 107 -23.58 -5.88 -11.74
N PHE A 108 -22.38 -6.02 -12.31
CA PHE A 108 -22.08 -7.16 -13.17
C PHE A 108 -20.67 -7.71 -12.95
N HIS A 109 -20.48 -8.97 -13.34
CA HIS A 109 -19.18 -9.61 -13.47
C HIS A 109 -19.16 -10.53 -14.70
N PHE A 110 -17.96 -10.88 -15.19
CA PHE A 110 -17.72 -11.77 -16.32
C PHE A 110 -17.38 -13.20 -15.84
N GLY A 111 -17.97 -13.64 -14.73
CA GLY A 111 -17.56 -14.86 -14.03
C GLY A 111 -16.07 -14.85 -13.69
N VAL A 112 -15.39 -15.99 -13.87
CA VAL A 112 -13.94 -16.15 -13.62
C VAL A 112 -13.08 -15.15 -14.40
N TRP A 113 -13.55 -14.69 -15.57
CA TRP A 113 -12.82 -13.74 -16.40
C TRP A 113 -12.68 -12.35 -15.76
N SER A 114 -13.54 -11.99 -14.80
CA SER A 114 -13.39 -10.74 -14.04
C SER A 114 -12.05 -10.62 -13.32
N LEU A 115 -11.42 -11.75 -12.99
CA LEU A 115 -10.11 -11.82 -12.34
C LEU A 115 -8.94 -11.73 -13.35
N LEU A 116 -9.18 -11.76 -14.67
CA LEU A 116 -8.12 -11.76 -15.69
C LEU A 116 -7.15 -10.57 -15.56
N PRO A 117 -7.57 -9.31 -15.32
CA PRO A 117 -6.63 -8.18 -15.20
C PRO A 117 -5.68 -8.35 -14.00
N ALA A 118 -6.21 -8.78 -12.85
CA ALA A 118 -5.45 -9.06 -11.64
C ALA A 118 -4.52 -10.26 -11.83
N PHE A 119 -5.03 -11.37 -12.40
CA PHE A 119 -4.25 -12.58 -12.68
C PHE A 119 -3.07 -12.29 -13.62
N ILE A 120 -3.30 -11.56 -14.71
CA ILE A 120 -2.25 -11.21 -15.67
C ILE A 120 -1.26 -10.21 -15.07
N THR A 121 -1.70 -9.29 -14.21
CA THR A 121 -0.77 -8.44 -13.43
C THR A 121 0.18 -9.31 -12.60
N ILE A 122 -0.36 -10.24 -11.81
CA ILE A 122 0.45 -11.14 -10.96
C ILE A 122 1.38 -12.03 -11.82
N ALA A 123 0.84 -12.64 -12.87
CA ALA A 123 1.57 -13.55 -13.75
C ALA A 123 2.69 -12.85 -14.53
N LEU A 124 2.44 -11.64 -15.07
CA LEU A 124 3.48 -10.84 -15.70
C LEU A 124 4.56 -10.46 -14.70
N CYS A 125 4.19 -10.01 -13.49
CA CYS A 125 5.19 -9.63 -12.50
C CYS A 125 6.08 -10.81 -12.06
N LEU A 126 5.49 -11.99 -11.88
CA LEU A 126 6.22 -13.25 -11.65
C LEU A 126 7.22 -13.59 -12.77
N LEU A 127 6.87 -13.30 -14.02
CA LEU A 127 7.69 -13.63 -15.19
C LEU A 127 8.75 -12.56 -15.49
N THR A 128 8.38 -11.29 -15.50
CA THR A 128 9.26 -10.14 -15.80
C THR A 128 10.14 -9.74 -14.63
N ARG A 129 9.67 -9.99 -13.38
CA ARG A 129 10.23 -9.46 -12.13
C ARG A 129 10.27 -7.92 -12.11
N GLU A 130 9.27 -7.31 -12.72
CA GLU A 130 9.21 -5.87 -12.92
C GLU A 130 7.75 -5.39 -12.79
N PRO A 131 7.42 -4.52 -11.82
CA PRO A 131 6.04 -4.17 -11.48
C PRO A 131 5.36 -3.19 -12.46
N LEU A 132 6.10 -2.32 -13.15
CA LEU A 132 5.51 -1.31 -14.05
C LEU A 132 4.88 -1.98 -15.29
N THR A 133 5.61 -2.87 -15.96
CA THR A 133 5.12 -3.67 -17.10
C THR A 133 3.97 -4.58 -16.71
N ALA A 134 4.01 -5.14 -15.50
CA ALA A 134 2.93 -5.97 -14.96
C ALA A 134 1.63 -5.18 -14.75
N LEU A 135 1.70 -4.05 -14.04
CA LEU A 135 0.55 -3.17 -13.80
C LEU A 135 -0.01 -2.61 -15.10
N LEU A 136 0.87 -2.12 -16.00
CA LEU A 136 0.46 -1.65 -17.32
C LEU A 136 -0.22 -2.77 -18.14
N GLY A 137 0.32 -3.98 -18.10
CA GLY A 137 -0.27 -5.14 -18.78
C GLY A 137 -1.67 -5.47 -18.27
N GLY A 138 -1.87 -5.46 -16.95
CA GLY A 138 -3.20 -5.59 -16.34
C GLY A 138 -4.18 -4.49 -16.76
N VAL A 139 -3.72 -3.23 -16.76
CA VAL A 139 -4.51 -2.06 -17.19
C VAL A 139 -4.95 -2.20 -18.65
N VAL A 140 -4.04 -2.59 -19.56
CA VAL A 140 -4.35 -2.81 -20.98
C VAL A 140 -5.38 -3.92 -21.16
N VAL A 141 -5.17 -5.07 -20.52
CA VAL A 141 -6.06 -6.24 -20.62
C VAL A 141 -7.46 -5.92 -20.10
N GLY A 142 -7.57 -5.30 -18.92
CA GLY A 142 -8.86 -4.91 -18.36
C GLY A 142 -9.56 -3.77 -19.12
N ALA A 143 -8.81 -2.81 -19.68
CA ALA A 143 -9.37 -1.79 -20.55
C ALA A 143 -10.01 -2.40 -21.81
N ILE A 144 -9.34 -3.37 -22.44
CA ILE A 144 -9.85 -4.10 -23.61
C ILE A 144 -11.11 -4.92 -23.24
N MET A 145 -11.12 -5.61 -22.09
CA MET A 145 -12.31 -6.31 -21.59
C MET A 145 -13.52 -5.37 -21.43
N LEU A 146 -13.28 -4.13 -20.98
CA LEU A 146 -14.30 -3.09 -20.83
C LEU A 146 -14.62 -2.37 -22.16
N GLY A 147 -14.02 -2.77 -23.29
CA GLY A 147 -14.23 -2.15 -24.62
C GLY A 147 -13.56 -0.79 -24.80
N ARG A 148 -12.59 -0.43 -23.95
CA ARG A 148 -11.88 0.85 -23.95
C ARG A 148 -10.52 0.70 -24.63
N TYR A 149 -10.51 0.74 -25.97
CA TYR A 149 -9.28 0.66 -26.77
C TYR A 149 -8.39 1.91 -26.68
N ASP A 150 -9.00 3.06 -26.34
CA ASP A 150 -8.28 4.30 -26.06
C ASP A 150 -7.87 4.33 -24.58
N LEU A 151 -6.58 4.08 -24.34
CA LEU A 151 -6.01 4.08 -22.99
C LEU A 151 -5.83 5.49 -22.43
N THR A 152 -5.79 6.53 -23.26
CA THR A 152 -5.52 7.89 -22.80
C THR A 152 -6.81 8.53 -22.29
N ASP A 153 -7.76 8.76 -23.18
CA ASP A 153 -8.94 9.59 -22.88
C ASP A 153 -10.03 8.79 -22.14
N LYS A 154 -10.05 7.47 -22.27
CA LYS A 154 -11.07 6.59 -21.64
C LYS A 154 -10.56 5.82 -20.42
N VAL A 155 -9.26 5.82 -20.14
CA VAL A 155 -8.67 5.05 -19.03
C VAL A 155 -7.77 5.90 -18.16
N ILE A 156 -6.66 6.43 -18.67
CA ILE A 156 -5.68 7.18 -17.87
C ILE A 156 -6.30 8.49 -17.37
N ILE A 157 -6.71 9.40 -18.26
CA ILE A 157 -7.22 10.72 -17.87
C ILE A 157 -8.40 10.65 -16.89
N PRO A 158 -9.46 9.84 -17.13
CA PRO A 158 -10.59 9.75 -16.19
C PRO A 158 -10.20 9.19 -14.81
N ASN A 159 -9.25 8.26 -14.73
CA ASN A 159 -8.81 7.70 -13.45
C ASN A 159 -7.83 8.62 -12.69
N LEU A 160 -7.06 9.47 -13.37
CA LEU A 160 -6.29 10.53 -12.70
C LEU A 160 -7.19 11.67 -12.22
N ALA A 161 -8.26 11.98 -12.95
CA ALA A 161 -9.23 13.01 -12.58
C ALA A 161 -10.23 12.57 -11.49
N LYS A 162 -10.46 11.25 -11.31
CA LYS A 162 -11.38 10.68 -10.32
C LYS A 162 -10.95 11.03 -8.88
N GLU A 163 -11.79 11.79 -8.18
CA GLU A 163 -11.73 12.11 -6.73
C GLU A 163 -10.35 12.49 -6.17
N GLY A 164 -9.51 13.21 -6.95
CA GLY A 164 -8.31 13.91 -6.48
C GLY A 164 -7.17 13.08 -5.87
N THR A 165 -7.41 11.80 -5.56
CA THR A 165 -6.53 10.98 -4.73
C THR A 165 -5.24 10.62 -5.45
N ALA A 166 -5.34 10.21 -6.72
CA ALA A 166 -4.16 9.98 -7.56
C ALA A 166 -3.29 11.25 -7.68
N ALA A 167 -3.91 12.42 -7.86
CA ALA A 167 -3.22 13.71 -7.93
C ALA A 167 -2.56 14.09 -6.60
N LEU A 168 -3.24 13.90 -5.46
CA LEU A 168 -2.67 14.14 -4.12
C LEU A 168 -1.46 13.25 -3.83
N LEU A 169 -1.52 11.98 -4.25
CA LEU A 169 -0.44 11.01 -4.09
C LEU A 169 0.77 11.31 -4.98
N LEU A 170 0.54 11.67 -6.25
CA LEU A 170 1.60 12.12 -7.16
C LEU A 170 2.27 13.39 -6.62
N LEU A 171 1.47 14.38 -6.19
CA LEU A 171 1.97 15.61 -5.59
C LEU A 171 2.80 15.33 -4.32
N TYR A 172 2.34 14.42 -3.44
CA TYR A 172 3.11 13.99 -2.26
C TYR A 172 4.47 13.40 -2.66
N LEU A 173 4.52 12.49 -3.64
CA LEU A 173 5.77 11.89 -4.08
C LEU A 173 6.72 12.93 -4.66
N TRP A 174 6.21 13.90 -5.42
CA TRP A 174 7.00 15.00 -5.98
C TRP A 174 7.55 15.95 -4.91
N LEU A 175 6.75 16.30 -3.89
CA LEU A 175 7.20 17.13 -2.78
C LEU A 175 8.23 16.39 -1.90
N LEU A 176 8.04 15.09 -1.65
CA LEU A 176 9.01 14.21 -0.99
C LEU A 176 10.33 14.15 -1.77
N GLY A 177 10.27 13.84 -3.07
CA GLY A 177 11.42 13.81 -3.96
C GLY A 177 12.18 15.12 -3.94
N GLY A 178 11.47 16.25 -4.09
CA GLY A 178 12.02 17.59 -3.99
C GLY A 178 12.76 17.87 -2.68
N LEU A 179 12.16 17.50 -1.52
CA LEU A 179 12.75 17.72 -0.19
C LEU A 179 14.06 16.92 -0.05
N LEU A 180 14.07 15.67 -0.49
CA LEU A 180 15.26 14.81 -0.49
C LEU A 180 16.35 15.35 -1.42
N GLY A 181 15.95 15.89 -2.57
CA GLY A 181 16.86 16.56 -3.51
C GLY A 181 17.59 17.75 -2.88
N ILE A 182 16.89 18.57 -2.09
CA ILE A 182 17.50 19.66 -1.32
C ILE A 182 18.38 19.12 -0.18
N TRP A 183 17.95 18.07 0.53
CA TRP A 183 18.78 17.42 1.56
C TRP A 183 20.07 16.80 1.02
N SER A 184 20.06 16.29 -0.21
CA SER A 184 21.26 15.82 -0.90
C SER A 184 22.23 16.97 -1.20
N LYS A 185 21.75 18.06 -1.81
CA LYS A 185 22.56 19.26 -2.11
C LYS A 185 23.08 20.01 -0.87
N THR A 186 22.33 19.98 0.22
CA THR A 186 22.74 20.63 1.49
C THR A 186 23.64 19.73 2.34
N GLY A 187 23.71 18.42 2.07
CA GLY A 187 24.39 17.45 2.93
C GLY A 187 23.72 17.26 4.29
N ALA A 188 22.44 17.66 4.43
CA ALA A 188 21.73 17.73 5.71
C ALA A 188 21.66 16.38 6.44
N ALA A 189 21.39 15.30 5.70
CA ALA A 189 21.36 13.94 6.23
C ALA A 189 22.73 13.51 6.79
N GLN A 190 23.82 13.79 6.07
CA GLN A 190 25.18 13.48 6.52
C GLN A 190 25.61 14.34 7.73
N ALA A 191 25.20 15.61 7.78
CA ALA A 191 25.45 16.47 8.94
C ALA A 191 24.78 15.90 10.20
N PHE A 192 23.53 15.45 10.07
CA PHE A 192 22.80 14.78 11.13
C PHE A 192 23.41 13.42 11.50
N ALA A 193 23.80 12.59 10.52
CA ALA A 193 24.53 11.33 10.73
C ALA A 193 25.77 11.54 11.61
N ASN A 194 26.60 12.53 11.26
CA ASN A 194 27.84 12.85 11.97
C ASN A 194 27.56 13.34 13.40
N TYR A 195 26.50 14.13 13.61
CA TYR A 195 26.08 14.58 14.93
C TYR A 195 25.62 13.42 15.82
N MET A 196 24.73 12.56 15.31
CA MET A 196 24.25 11.38 16.03
C MET A 196 25.42 10.42 16.36
N THR A 197 26.35 10.24 15.42
CA THR A 197 27.59 9.48 15.60
C THR A 197 28.47 10.01 16.73
N LYS A 198 28.63 11.33 16.81
CA LYS A 198 29.52 11.97 17.79
C LYS A 198 28.92 12.01 19.21
N HIS A 199 27.60 12.16 19.33
CA HIS A 199 26.95 12.43 20.62
C HIS A 199 26.22 11.23 21.24
N PHE A 200 25.70 10.28 20.43
CA PHE A 200 24.83 9.21 20.94
C PHE A 200 25.45 7.81 20.86
N VAL A 201 26.41 7.56 19.97
CA VAL A 201 26.98 6.22 19.81
C VAL A 201 28.29 6.02 20.56
N LYS A 202 28.22 5.07 21.49
CA LYS A 202 29.31 4.63 22.39
C LYS A 202 29.79 3.20 22.09
N GLY A 203 29.06 2.45 21.25
CA GLY A 203 29.34 1.07 20.86
C GLY A 203 28.19 0.40 20.09
N LYS A 204 28.28 -0.91 19.84
CA LYS A 204 27.34 -1.71 18.99
C LYS A 204 25.87 -1.50 19.34
N LYS A 205 25.47 -1.69 20.61
CA LYS A 205 24.07 -1.50 21.06
C LYS A 205 23.54 -0.10 20.75
N SER A 206 24.29 0.94 21.11
CA SER A 206 23.90 2.33 20.83
C SER A 206 23.85 2.63 19.33
N ALA A 207 24.72 2.03 18.51
CA ALA A 207 24.64 2.19 17.05
C ALA A 207 23.32 1.61 16.52
N LYS A 208 23.00 0.35 16.87
CA LYS A 208 21.75 -0.28 16.46
C LYS A 208 20.51 0.46 16.96
N LEU A 209 20.49 0.89 18.22
CA LEU A 209 19.38 1.66 18.79
C LEU A 209 19.21 3.02 18.13
N VAL A 210 20.30 3.73 17.82
CA VAL A 210 20.21 4.97 17.04
C VAL A 210 19.65 4.67 15.65
N SER A 211 20.17 3.66 14.93
CA SER A 211 19.64 3.29 13.60
C SER A 211 18.14 2.98 13.62
N TRP A 212 17.67 2.23 14.62
CA TRP A 212 16.26 1.89 14.80
C TRP A 212 15.40 3.12 15.13
N LEU A 213 15.87 4.01 16.02
CA LEU A 213 15.21 5.28 16.31
C LEU A 213 15.11 6.19 15.09
N LEU A 214 16.15 6.22 14.25
CA LEU A 214 16.12 6.98 13.00
C LEU A 214 15.08 6.41 12.03
N GLY A 215 15.04 5.08 11.84
CA GLY A 215 14.00 4.45 11.03
C GLY A 215 12.58 4.82 11.48
N ILE A 216 12.32 4.74 12.79
CA ILE A 216 11.02 5.16 13.34
C ILE A 216 10.72 6.64 13.12
N LEU A 217 11.72 7.51 13.28
CA LEU A 217 11.60 8.95 13.08
C LEU A 217 11.44 9.32 11.58
N PHE A 218 11.86 8.44 10.66
CA PHE A 218 11.70 8.56 9.21
C PHE A 218 10.61 7.63 8.64
N PHE A 219 9.52 7.39 9.35
CA PHE A 219 8.40 6.50 8.95
C PHE A 219 7.62 6.88 7.67
N GLN A 220 8.04 7.90 6.93
CA GLN A 220 7.21 8.56 5.92
C GLN A 220 7.01 7.80 4.60
N GLY A 221 7.80 6.77 4.30
CA GLY A 221 7.58 5.93 3.13
C GLY A 221 8.76 5.02 2.84
N GLY A 222 8.48 3.77 2.47
CA GLY A 222 9.45 2.67 2.38
C GLY A 222 10.76 3.03 1.67
N THR A 223 10.69 3.30 0.37
CA THR A 223 11.85 3.53 -0.52
C THR A 223 12.77 4.66 -0.02
N MET A 224 12.20 5.81 0.36
CA MET A 224 13.00 6.99 0.70
C MET A 224 13.43 7.04 2.16
N SER A 225 12.62 6.48 3.08
CA SER A 225 13.07 6.21 4.44
C SER A 225 14.30 5.31 4.42
N THR A 226 14.22 4.20 3.67
CA THR A 226 15.32 3.26 3.48
C THR A 226 16.61 3.94 3.02
N VAL A 227 16.56 4.74 1.96
CA VAL A 227 17.76 5.42 1.44
C VAL A 227 18.34 6.40 2.46
N LEU A 228 17.48 7.22 3.06
CA LEU A 228 17.89 8.28 3.97
C LEU A 228 18.46 7.73 5.27
N VAL A 229 17.77 6.77 5.87
CA VAL A 229 18.21 6.07 7.09
C VAL A 229 19.47 5.26 6.78
N GLY A 230 19.46 4.43 5.74
CA GLY A 230 20.58 3.56 5.37
C GLY A 230 21.89 4.31 5.12
N THR A 231 21.86 5.40 4.35
CA THR A 231 23.03 6.27 4.13
C THR A 231 23.50 6.97 5.41
N THR A 232 22.56 7.40 6.25
CA THR A 232 22.84 8.04 7.55
C THR A 232 23.45 7.07 8.57
N VAL A 233 22.99 5.81 8.61
CA VAL A 233 23.38 4.83 9.65
C VAL A 233 24.58 3.97 9.26
N ARG A 234 24.96 3.89 7.97
CA ARG A 234 26.09 3.06 7.57
C ARG A 234 27.43 3.50 8.20
N PRO A 235 27.89 4.76 8.07
CA PRO A 235 29.17 5.18 8.68
C PRO A 235 29.21 4.98 10.20
N LEU A 236 28.03 5.06 10.82
CA LEU A 236 27.82 4.84 12.25
C LEU A 236 27.98 3.37 12.65
N ALA A 237 27.38 2.47 11.87
CA ALA A 237 27.42 1.02 12.10
C ALA A 237 28.79 0.43 11.78
N ASP A 238 29.42 0.85 10.69
CA ASP A 238 30.74 0.41 10.25
C ASP A 238 31.78 0.72 11.34
N LYS A 239 31.75 1.97 11.85
CA LYS A 239 32.60 2.41 12.97
C LYS A 239 32.32 1.64 14.26
N ALA A 240 31.08 1.24 14.50
CA ALA A 240 30.69 0.43 15.66
C ALA A 240 30.98 -1.08 15.49
N LYS A 241 31.42 -1.53 14.30
CA LYS A 241 31.61 -2.93 13.91
C LYS A 241 30.32 -3.78 14.02
N VAL A 242 29.18 -3.25 13.55
CA VAL A 242 27.95 -4.04 13.40
C VAL A 242 27.95 -4.70 12.02
N SER A 243 27.44 -5.92 11.89
CA SER A 243 27.37 -6.60 10.59
C SER A 243 26.42 -5.88 9.63
N HIS A 244 26.70 -5.88 8.32
CA HIS A 244 25.82 -5.21 7.37
C HIS A 244 24.45 -5.92 7.29
N GLU A 245 24.37 -7.25 7.48
CA GLU A 245 23.09 -7.98 7.57
C GLU A 245 22.22 -7.49 8.75
N GLU A 246 22.81 -7.23 9.93
CA GLU A 246 22.06 -6.63 11.06
C GLU A 246 21.56 -5.22 10.71
N MET A 247 22.37 -4.42 10.01
CA MET A 247 21.97 -3.06 9.60
C MET A 247 20.87 -3.06 8.55
N SER A 248 21.02 -3.82 7.46
CA SER A 248 20.01 -3.90 6.40
C SER A 248 18.67 -4.34 6.97
N TYR A 249 18.65 -5.34 7.88
CA TYR A 249 17.41 -5.79 8.51
C TYR A 249 16.78 -4.74 9.44
N ILE A 250 17.58 -3.96 10.18
CA ILE A 250 17.07 -2.83 10.97
C ILE A 250 16.45 -1.77 10.07
N VAL A 251 17.15 -1.37 8.99
CA VAL A 251 16.67 -0.34 8.05
C VAL A 251 15.39 -0.78 7.33
N ASP A 252 15.36 -1.97 6.73
CA ASP A 252 14.20 -2.47 5.96
C ASP A 252 12.95 -2.62 6.87
N SER A 253 13.11 -3.20 8.07
CA SER A 253 11.98 -3.37 9.00
C SER A 253 11.53 -2.07 9.66
N THR A 254 12.33 -1.01 9.58
CA THR A 254 11.95 0.34 10.03
C THR A 254 11.62 1.28 8.87
N ALA A 255 11.36 0.71 7.68
CA ALA A 255 10.82 1.41 6.52
C ALA A 255 9.32 1.11 6.35
N SER A 256 8.94 0.07 5.60
CA SER A 256 7.53 -0.25 5.30
C SER A 256 6.72 -0.72 6.53
N PRO A 257 7.24 -1.51 7.48
CA PRO A 257 6.48 -1.89 8.67
C PRO A 257 6.09 -0.72 9.57
N ILE A 258 7.03 0.19 9.89
CA ILE A 258 6.69 1.35 10.72
C ILE A 258 5.74 2.32 9.98
N ALA A 259 5.87 2.45 8.65
CA ALA A 259 4.95 3.24 7.83
C ALA A 259 3.49 2.74 7.88
N SER A 260 3.28 1.46 8.26
CA SER A 260 1.94 0.88 8.48
C SER A 260 1.33 1.29 9.83
N ILE A 261 2.18 1.52 10.84
CA ILE A 261 1.75 1.78 12.23
C ILE A 261 1.68 3.29 12.49
N LEU A 262 2.72 4.03 12.10
CA LEU A 262 2.75 5.48 12.14
C LEU A 262 2.16 6.04 10.85
N ALA A 263 0.84 5.93 10.72
CA ALA A 263 0.11 6.22 9.48
C ALA A 263 0.02 7.73 9.10
N PHE A 264 0.88 8.60 9.64
CA PHE A 264 0.95 10.03 9.29
C PHE A 264 1.78 10.25 8.00
N ASN A 265 1.52 9.43 6.98
CA ASN A 265 2.18 9.42 5.69
C ASN A 265 1.13 9.25 4.57
N ALA A 266 1.55 8.95 3.33
CA ALA A 266 0.61 8.84 2.21
C ALA A 266 -0.24 7.54 2.17
N TRP A 267 0.01 6.57 3.06
CA TRP A 267 -0.65 5.26 2.98
C TRP A 267 -2.17 5.31 3.22
N PRO A 268 -2.71 6.04 4.23
CA PRO A 268 -4.16 6.14 4.39
C PRO A 268 -4.84 6.79 3.19
N ALA A 269 -4.24 7.86 2.64
CA ALA A 269 -4.76 8.56 1.46
C ALA A 269 -4.80 7.66 0.21
N TYR A 270 -3.84 6.72 0.08
CA TYR A 270 -3.86 5.74 -1.01
C TYR A 270 -4.87 4.62 -0.76
N VAL A 271 -4.78 3.99 0.40
CA VAL A 271 -5.55 2.79 0.71
C VAL A 271 -7.04 3.09 0.82
N GLN A 272 -7.45 4.28 1.28
CA GLN A 272 -8.87 4.66 1.33
C GLN A 272 -9.57 4.57 -0.04
N ALA A 273 -8.89 4.90 -1.15
CA ALA A 273 -9.49 4.82 -2.48
C ALA A 273 -9.73 3.37 -2.94
N LEU A 274 -8.94 2.44 -2.41
CA LEU A 274 -9.01 1.02 -2.75
C LEU A 274 -10.11 0.30 -1.96
N ILE A 275 -10.35 0.68 -0.70
CA ILE A 275 -11.26 -0.05 0.21
C ILE A 275 -12.74 0.41 0.18
N PHE A 276 -13.13 1.38 -0.67
CA PHE A 276 -14.54 1.76 -0.78
C PHE A 276 -15.43 0.57 -1.19
N ILE A 277 -16.41 0.26 -0.32
CA ILE A 277 -17.52 -0.66 -0.56
C ILE A 277 -18.82 0.16 -0.47
N PRO A 278 -19.66 0.16 -1.52
CA PRO A 278 -20.98 0.79 -1.45
C PRO A 278 -21.87 0.21 -0.34
N GLY A 279 -22.62 1.07 0.35
CA GLY A 279 -23.57 0.68 1.40
C GLY A 279 -22.97 0.33 2.77
N VAL A 280 -21.65 0.31 2.92
CA VAL A 280 -20.98 0.15 4.22
C VAL A 280 -20.82 1.54 4.85
N SER A 281 -21.54 1.80 5.95
CA SER A 281 -21.60 3.13 6.59
C SER A 281 -20.21 3.64 7.02
N PHE A 282 -19.43 2.80 7.71
CA PHE A 282 -18.07 3.13 8.17
C PHE A 282 -17.00 3.18 7.05
N LEU A 283 -17.38 2.96 5.78
CA LEU A 283 -16.51 3.15 4.60
C LEU A 283 -17.10 4.15 3.58
N ALA A 284 -18.20 4.83 3.91
CA ALA A 284 -19.00 5.59 2.96
C ALA A 284 -18.25 6.80 2.38
N THR A 285 -17.63 7.63 3.23
CA THR A 285 -16.84 8.79 2.80
C THR A 285 -15.33 8.54 2.87
N GLU A 286 -14.55 9.41 2.22
CA GLU A 286 -13.08 9.40 2.34
C GLU A 286 -12.62 9.55 3.81
N ALA A 287 -13.31 10.39 4.60
CA ALA A 287 -12.99 10.58 6.01
C ALA A 287 -13.24 9.31 6.83
N ASP A 288 -14.36 8.61 6.59
CA ASP A 288 -14.68 7.35 7.29
C ASP A 288 -13.65 6.27 6.96
N ARG A 289 -13.25 6.13 5.69
CA ARG A 289 -12.21 5.18 5.27
C ARG A 289 -10.82 5.51 5.83
N ILE A 290 -10.50 6.78 6.01
CA ILE A 290 -9.27 7.20 6.71
C ILE A 290 -9.38 6.88 8.21
N SER A 291 -10.52 7.15 8.85
CA SER A 291 -10.77 6.77 10.26
C SER A 291 -10.61 5.27 10.46
N PHE A 292 -11.25 4.47 9.60
CA PHE A 292 -11.16 3.00 9.59
C PHE A 292 -9.72 2.50 9.45
N PHE A 293 -8.89 3.16 8.62
CA PHE A 293 -7.45 2.88 8.57
C PHE A 293 -6.80 3.07 9.95
N PHE A 294 -7.03 4.22 10.60
CA PHE A 294 -6.44 4.51 11.92
C PHE A 294 -6.96 3.57 13.01
N GLN A 295 -8.25 3.23 13.00
CA GLN A 295 -8.85 2.23 13.89
C GLN A 295 -8.28 0.82 13.67
N SER A 296 -7.81 0.51 12.45
CA SER A 296 -7.18 -0.77 12.11
C SER A 296 -5.71 -0.93 12.57
N ILE A 297 -5.03 0.16 12.96
CA ILE A 297 -3.61 0.14 13.34
C ILE A 297 -3.28 -0.85 14.48
N PRO A 298 -4.07 -0.97 15.56
CA PRO A 298 -3.82 -1.95 16.64
C PRO A 298 -3.80 -3.41 16.17
N PHE A 299 -4.43 -3.72 15.02
CA PHE A 299 -4.44 -5.05 14.43
C PHE A 299 -3.29 -5.28 13.44
N SER A 300 -2.35 -4.33 13.26
CA SER A 300 -1.18 -4.50 12.39
C SER A 300 -0.07 -5.35 13.03
N PHE A 301 -0.43 -6.56 13.46
CA PHE A 301 0.39 -7.45 14.29
C PHE A 301 1.75 -7.77 13.67
N TYR A 302 1.82 -8.07 12.36
CA TYR A 302 3.09 -8.35 11.70
C TYR A 302 4.03 -7.14 11.75
N SER A 303 3.55 -5.96 11.36
CA SER A 303 4.37 -4.75 11.39
C SER A 303 4.84 -4.43 12.81
N MET A 304 3.96 -4.59 13.81
CA MET A 304 4.32 -4.43 15.22
C MET A 304 5.42 -5.42 15.64
N PHE A 305 5.32 -6.69 15.25
CA PHE A 305 6.34 -7.71 15.56
C PHE A 305 7.64 -7.53 14.77
N ALA A 306 7.60 -6.99 13.54
CA ALA A 306 8.79 -6.67 12.77
C ALA A 306 9.59 -5.51 13.40
N VAL A 307 8.91 -4.43 13.80
CA VAL A 307 9.52 -3.27 14.48
C VAL A 307 9.99 -3.64 15.90
N ALA A 308 9.21 -4.41 16.66
CA ALA A 308 9.61 -4.91 17.97
C ALA A 308 10.77 -5.91 17.86
N GLY A 309 10.80 -6.74 16.81
CA GLY A 309 11.92 -7.62 16.49
C GLY A 309 13.22 -6.83 16.28
N THR A 310 13.22 -5.79 15.45
CA THR A 310 14.43 -4.98 15.25
C THR A 310 14.83 -4.16 16.47
N LEU A 311 13.89 -3.79 17.37
CA LEU A 311 14.22 -3.25 18.69
C LEU A 311 14.98 -4.28 19.55
N LEU A 312 14.44 -5.50 19.66
CA LEU A 312 15.07 -6.58 20.42
C LEU A 312 16.47 -6.91 19.87
N LEU A 313 16.63 -6.96 18.54
CA LEU A 313 17.94 -7.12 17.90
C LEU A 313 18.90 -5.97 18.25
N SER A 314 18.40 -4.74 18.31
CA SER A 314 19.17 -3.56 18.70
C SER A 314 19.64 -3.60 20.15
N LEU A 315 18.86 -4.24 21.03
CA LEU A 315 19.20 -4.53 22.42
C LEU A 315 20.13 -5.75 22.62
N ASP A 316 20.55 -6.39 21.52
CA ASP A 316 21.30 -7.65 21.42
C ASP A 316 20.55 -8.94 21.78
N ILE A 317 19.23 -8.89 21.90
CA ILE A 317 18.37 -10.07 22.05
C ILE A 317 18.21 -10.70 20.66
N THR A 318 18.86 -11.83 20.40
CA THR A 318 18.91 -12.48 19.07
C THR A 318 18.12 -13.80 19.00
N THR A 319 17.33 -14.13 20.02
CA THR A 319 16.63 -15.41 20.18
C THR A 319 15.60 -15.71 19.08
N PHE A 320 15.08 -14.69 18.39
CA PHE A 320 14.17 -14.81 17.24
C PHE A 320 14.85 -14.55 15.88
N SER A 321 16.05 -13.94 15.83
CA SER A 321 16.66 -13.44 14.58
C SER A 321 17.25 -14.51 13.63
N GLY A 322 17.06 -15.80 13.95
CA GLY A 322 17.52 -16.91 13.13
C GLY A 322 19.04 -17.14 13.13
N LYS A 323 19.47 -18.21 12.45
CA LYS A 323 20.89 -18.63 12.44
C LYS A 323 21.80 -17.65 11.68
N ARG A 324 21.31 -17.02 10.60
CA ARG A 324 22.11 -16.13 9.74
C ARG A 324 22.50 -14.82 10.44
N ILE A 325 21.55 -14.09 11.01
CA ILE A 325 21.85 -12.84 11.74
C ILE A 325 22.80 -13.12 12.93
N ARG A 326 22.62 -14.24 13.65
CA ARG A 326 23.57 -14.65 14.71
C ARG A 326 24.97 -14.94 14.19
N ALA A 327 25.10 -15.61 13.05
CA ALA A 327 26.39 -15.90 12.44
C ALA A 327 27.09 -14.62 11.92
N ALA A 328 26.33 -13.71 11.30
CA ALA A 328 26.81 -12.40 10.86
C ALA A 328 27.31 -11.54 12.03
N LYS A 329 26.52 -11.47 13.12
CA LYS A 329 26.92 -10.83 14.37
C LYS A 329 28.21 -11.43 14.94
N LEU A 330 28.27 -12.77 15.08
CA LEU A 330 29.44 -13.46 15.62
C LEU A 330 30.71 -13.22 14.77
N ARG A 331 30.57 -13.17 13.44
CA ARG A 331 31.64 -12.83 12.49
C ARG A 331 32.14 -11.39 12.73
N ALA A 332 31.26 -10.41 12.77
CA ALA A 332 31.62 -9.01 13.04
C ALA A 332 32.19 -8.79 14.46
N GLU A 333 31.87 -9.67 15.42
CA GLU A 333 32.48 -9.68 16.76
C GLU A 333 33.87 -10.31 16.78
N THR A 334 34.06 -11.49 16.16
CA THR A 334 35.32 -12.26 16.28
C THR A 334 36.36 -11.96 15.21
N THR A 335 35.97 -11.75 13.94
CA THR A 335 36.91 -11.51 12.82
C THR A 335 36.95 -10.06 12.35
N HIS A 336 36.04 -9.21 12.86
CA HIS A 336 35.82 -7.83 12.43
C HIS A 336 35.43 -7.66 10.95
N GLN A 337 35.06 -8.75 10.26
CA GLN A 337 34.53 -8.71 8.90
C GLN A 337 33.03 -8.41 8.94
N LEU A 338 32.64 -7.23 8.45
CA LEU A 338 31.24 -6.78 8.46
C LEU A 338 30.40 -7.52 7.43
N ASP A 339 31.00 -7.91 6.32
CA ASP A 339 30.42 -8.72 5.23
C ASP A 339 30.80 -10.20 5.30
N ALA A 340 30.02 -11.06 4.62
CA ALA A 340 30.40 -12.45 4.38
C ALA A 340 31.57 -12.54 3.35
N PRO A 341 32.46 -13.54 3.44
CA PRO A 341 33.60 -13.67 2.52
C PRO A 341 33.24 -13.81 1.02
N SER A 342 31.99 -14.17 0.71
CA SER A 342 31.46 -14.31 -0.65
C SER A 342 30.56 -13.14 -1.09
N ALA A 343 30.35 -12.14 -0.24
CA ALA A 343 29.46 -11.02 -0.49
C ALA A 343 29.91 -10.18 -1.68
N LYS A 344 28.96 -9.73 -2.50
CA LYS A 344 29.18 -8.78 -3.61
C LYS A 344 28.24 -7.58 -3.44
N PRO A 345 28.49 -6.73 -2.43
CA PRO A 345 27.58 -5.65 -2.07
C PRO A 345 27.39 -4.66 -3.23
N LEU A 346 26.13 -4.27 -3.44
CA LEU A 346 25.75 -3.28 -4.44
C LEU A 346 26.18 -1.89 -3.94
N SER A 347 27.28 -1.36 -4.47
CA SER A 347 27.79 -0.04 -4.11
C SER A 347 27.27 1.03 -5.06
N ALA A 348 26.17 1.69 -4.70
CA ALA A 348 25.77 2.94 -5.34
C ALA A 348 26.55 4.11 -4.74
N LYS A 349 27.75 4.38 -5.27
CA LYS A 349 28.52 5.60 -4.94
C LYS A 349 27.69 6.87 -5.17
N GLU A 350 26.84 6.88 -6.20
CA GLU A 350 25.87 7.94 -6.54
C GLU A 350 24.89 8.27 -5.39
N LEU A 351 24.50 7.28 -4.57
CA LEU A 351 23.62 7.50 -3.40
C LEU A 351 24.40 7.95 -2.16
N GLN A 352 25.73 7.88 -2.19
CA GLN A 352 26.62 8.28 -1.09
C GLN A 352 27.33 9.62 -1.37
N SER A 353 27.36 10.07 -2.62
CA SER A 353 27.90 11.37 -3.04
C SER A 353 26.92 12.48 -2.71
N THR A 354 27.15 13.19 -1.60
CA THR A 354 26.54 14.48 -1.33
C THR A 354 27.16 15.54 -2.24
N ASP A 355 26.42 16.00 -3.24
CA ASP A 355 26.83 17.06 -4.17
C ASP A 355 26.64 18.44 -3.52
N ILE A 356 27.48 18.73 -2.54
CA ILE A 356 27.45 19.97 -1.74
C ILE A 356 28.19 21.08 -2.49
N PRO A 357 27.53 22.21 -2.81
CA PRO A 357 28.19 23.34 -3.46
C PRO A 357 29.39 23.88 -2.66
N GLU A 358 30.44 24.28 -3.37
CA GLU A 358 31.65 24.83 -2.73
C GLU A 358 31.34 26.01 -1.80
N GLY A 359 31.93 26.00 -0.61
CA GLY A 359 31.69 26.99 0.43
C GLY A 359 30.44 26.76 1.30
N TYR A 360 29.51 25.89 0.88
CA TYR A 360 28.36 25.52 1.72
C TYR A 360 28.79 24.64 2.89
N LYS A 361 28.27 24.94 4.10
CA LYS A 361 28.56 24.18 5.33
C LYS A 361 27.31 23.45 5.82
N PRO A 362 27.19 22.13 5.63
CA PRO A 362 26.03 21.35 6.09
C PRO A 362 25.76 21.53 7.59
N HIS A 363 24.50 21.53 8.01
CA HIS A 363 24.11 21.69 9.41
C HIS A 363 22.89 20.84 9.80
N VAL A 364 22.96 20.23 10.99
CA VAL A 364 21.95 19.30 11.55
C VAL A 364 20.51 19.85 11.51
N LEU A 365 20.33 21.16 11.70
CA LEU A 365 19.01 21.81 11.69
C LEU A 365 18.34 21.85 10.31
N GLU A 366 19.10 21.76 9.21
CA GLU A 366 18.54 21.64 7.85
C GLU A 366 17.74 20.35 7.66
N PHE A 367 18.05 19.35 8.48
CA PHE A 367 17.42 18.06 8.51
C PHE A 367 16.27 18.01 9.52
N ILE A 368 16.56 18.44 10.76
CA ILE A 368 15.59 18.38 11.87
C ILE A 368 14.41 19.34 11.64
N LEU A 369 14.64 20.59 11.20
CA LEU A 369 13.57 21.58 11.12
C LEU A 369 12.48 21.20 10.09
N PRO A 370 12.79 20.84 8.83
CA PRO A 370 11.75 20.39 7.90
C PRO A 370 10.99 19.16 8.39
N LEU A 371 11.67 18.21 9.04
CA LEU A 371 11.03 17.01 9.58
C LEU A 371 10.07 17.31 10.74
N VAL A 372 10.47 18.19 11.66
CA VAL A 372 9.62 18.63 12.79
C VAL A 372 8.42 19.41 12.26
N THR A 373 8.61 20.33 11.32
CA THR A 373 7.53 21.05 10.63
C THR A 373 6.54 20.08 10.00
N LEU A 374 7.05 19.11 9.25
CA LEU A 374 6.25 18.08 8.59
C LEU A 374 5.45 17.22 9.58
N THR A 375 6.08 16.73 10.65
CA THR A 375 5.43 15.88 11.64
C THR A 375 4.36 16.67 12.40
N THR A 376 4.67 17.92 12.75
CA THR A 376 3.75 18.83 13.45
C THR A 376 2.53 19.15 12.59
N ILE A 377 2.70 19.43 11.29
CA ILE A 377 1.56 19.71 10.39
C ILE A 377 0.75 18.43 10.14
N ALA A 378 1.38 17.27 9.92
CA ALA A 378 0.68 16.02 9.66
C ALA A 378 -0.19 15.58 10.87
N ILE A 379 0.36 15.63 12.08
CA ILE A 379 -0.37 15.28 13.31
C ILE A 379 -1.36 16.40 13.71
N GLY A 380 -0.94 17.66 13.65
CA GLY A 380 -1.78 18.81 14.02
C GLY A 380 -3.02 18.94 13.12
N SER A 381 -2.88 18.72 11.81
CA SER A 381 -4.03 18.70 10.89
C SER A 381 -4.95 17.51 11.12
N PHE A 382 -4.44 16.34 11.51
CA PHE A 382 -5.29 15.22 11.93
C PHE A 382 -6.11 15.57 13.18
N VAL A 383 -5.49 16.17 14.20
CA VAL A 383 -6.18 16.56 15.45
C VAL A 383 -7.20 17.69 15.22
N MET A 384 -6.89 18.68 14.37
CA MET A 384 -7.74 19.86 14.16
C MET A 384 -8.78 19.72 13.03
N LEU A 385 -8.51 18.89 12.01
CA LEU A 385 -9.32 18.77 10.79
C LEU A 385 -9.80 17.33 10.53
N GLY A 386 -9.58 16.40 11.47
CA GLY A 386 -9.96 14.98 11.36
C GLY A 386 -9.23 14.18 10.27
N SER A 387 -8.30 14.79 9.53
CA SER A 387 -7.60 14.15 8.41
C SER A 387 -6.18 14.71 8.25
N PRO A 388 -5.15 13.87 8.07
CA PRO A 388 -3.77 14.35 7.96
C PRO A 388 -3.55 15.03 6.61
N LYS A 389 -3.25 16.33 6.60
CA LYS A 389 -2.94 17.10 5.39
C LYS A 389 -1.46 16.93 5.00
N ILE A 390 -1.15 15.73 4.53
CA ILE A 390 0.20 15.30 4.14
C ILE A 390 0.82 16.23 3.08
N ASN A 391 0.04 16.64 2.08
CA ASN A 391 0.49 17.59 1.05
C ASN A 391 0.93 18.94 1.64
N TRP A 392 0.23 19.47 2.65
CA TRP A 392 0.62 20.70 3.35
C TRP A 392 1.90 20.50 4.17
N ALA A 393 2.00 19.37 4.89
CA ALA A 393 3.17 19.02 5.68
C ALA A 393 4.46 18.96 4.83
N PHE A 394 4.39 18.28 3.68
CA PHE A 394 5.49 18.20 2.73
C PHE A 394 5.78 19.52 2.02
N GLY A 395 4.76 20.27 1.60
CA GLY A 395 4.94 21.57 0.96
C GLY A 395 5.66 22.56 1.89
N ALA A 396 5.23 22.63 3.15
CA ALA A 396 5.85 23.49 4.15
C ALA A 396 7.31 23.06 4.46
N ALA A 397 7.58 21.76 4.59
CA ALA A 397 8.92 21.25 4.84
C ALA A 397 9.88 21.48 3.66
N LEU A 398 9.41 21.28 2.42
CA LEU A 398 10.15 21.59 1.20
C LEU A 398 10.52 23.08 1.13
N VAL A 399 9.54 23.95 1.33
CA VAL A 399 9.75 25.41 1.31
C VAL A 399 10.71 25.83 2.43
N LEU A 400 10.56 25.29 3.64
CA LEU A 400 11.47 25.56 4.75
C LEU A 400 12.91 25.11 4.45
N SER A 401 13.08 23.91 3.88
CA SER A 401 14.40 23.40 3.47
C SER A 401 15.05 24.29 2.41
N ALA A 402 14.29 24.69 1.38
CA ALA A 402 14.74 25.62 0.35
C ALA A 402 15.14 26.99 0.94
N VAL A 403 14.31 27.56 1.81
CA VAL A 403 14.58 28.86 2.46
C VAL A 403 15.83 28.81 3.34
N ILE A 404 16.03 27.74 4.13
CA ILE A 404 17.25 27.58 4.93
C ILE A 404 18.49 27.49 4.03
N ALA A 405 18.42 26.74 2.92
CA ALA A 405 19.52 26.63 1.97
C ALA A 405 19.90 27.98 1.35
N LEU A 406 18.90 28.76 0.90
CA LEU A 406 19.09 30.10 0.33
C LEU A 406 19.67 31.08 1.36
N ILE A 407 19.14 31.13 2.57
CA ILE A 407 19.62 32.01 3.66
C ILE A 407 21.09 31.71 4.00
N LYS A 408 21.51 30.45 3.90
CA LYS A 408 22.89 30.03 4.12
C LYS A 408 23.83 30.22 2.92
N GLY A 409 23.36 30.89 1.87
CA GLY A 409 24.17 31.27 0.71
C GLY A 409 24.21 30.25 -0.43
N MET A 410 23.34 29.22 -0.42
CA MET A 410 23.17 28.37 -1.61
C MET A 410 22.51 29.18 -2.73
N SER A 411 22.99 29.04 -3.97
CA SER A 411 22.37 29.70 -5.12
C SER A 411 21.00 29.06 -5.44
N LEU A 412 20.07 29.87 -5.95
CA LEU A 412 18.75 29.37 -6.39
C LEU A 412 18.88 28.26 -7.44
N ASN A 413 19.89 28.34 -8.32
CA ASN A 413 20.18 27.31 -9.32
C ASN A 413 20.49 25.95 -8.67
N HIS A 414 21.27 25.91 -7.58
CA HIS A 414 21.55 24.66 -6.86
C HIS A 414 20.32 24.12 -6.12
N VAL A 415 19.44 24.99 -5.60
CA VAL A 415 18.18 24.58 -4.97
C VAL A 415 17.22 23.98 -6.01
N VAL A 416 17.08 24.62 -7.18
CA VAL A 416 16.24 24.12 -8.29
C VAL A 416 16.80 22.82 -8.89
N ASP A 417 18.12 22.72 -9.08
CA ASP A 417 18.77 21.48 -9.54
C ASP A 417 18.64 20.36 -8.49
N GLY A 418 18.79 20.68 -7.20
CA GLY A 418 18.49 19.76 -6.10
C GLY A 418 17.07 19.22 -6.19
N PHE A 419 16.07 20.10 -6.25
CA PHE A 419 14.66 19.73 -6.42
C PHE A 419 14.43 18.86 -7.66
N GLY A 420 14.99 19.25 -8.82
CA GLY A 420 14.87 18.51 -10.07
C GLY A 420 15.50 17.11 -10.03
N ASN A 421 16.66 16.95 -9.41
CA ASN A 421 17.31 15.65 -9.22
C ASN A 421 16.55 14.78 -8.20
N GLY A 422 15.99 15.41 -7.16
CA GLY A 422 15.05 14.78 -6.23
C GLY A 422 13.80 14.24 -6.92
N LEU A 423 13.20 15.01 -7.84
CA LEU A 423 12.08 14.56 -8.67
C LEU A 423 12.44 13.35 -9.54
N LYS A 424 13.59 13.36 -10.22
CA LYS A 424 14.05 12.20 -11.04
C LYS A 424 14.07 10.91 -10.21
N GLY A 425 14.46 10.98 -8.93
CA GLY A 425 14.50 9.85 -8.01
C GLY A 425 13.12 9.26 -7.61
N VAL A 426 12.01 9.98 -7.81
CA VAL A 426 10.65 9.52 -7.47
C VAL A 426 9.74 9.23 -8.67
N VAL A 427 10.17 9.53 -9.91
CA VAL A 427 9.35 9.34 -11.13
C VAL A 427 8.86 7.90 -11.27
N PHE A 428 9.73 6.91 -11.08
CA PHE A 428 9.38 5.49 -11.26
C PHE A 428 8.28 5.04 -10.28
N ALA A 429 8.45 5.34 -8.99
CA ALA A 429 7.45 5.08 -7.96
C ALA A 429 6.11 5.81 -8.22
N SER A 430 6.19 7.03 -8.77
CA SER A 430 5.00 7.82 -9.15
C SER A 430 4.19 7.16 -10.26
N VAL A 431 4.86 6.61 -11.28
CA VAL A 431 4.20 5.91 -12.40
C VAL A 431 3.60 4.57 -11.94
N ILE A 432 4.32 3.81 -11.11
CA ILE A 432 3.79 2.58 -10.50
C ILE A 432 2.50 2.88 -9.73
N LEU A 433 2.51 3.92 -8.89
CA LEU A 433 1.35 4.31 -8.10
C LEU A 433 0.15 4.72 -8.95
N MET A 434 0.39 5.51 -10.00
CA MET A 434 -0.64 5.88 -10.97
C MET A 434 -1.28 4.65 -11.63
N LEU A 435 -0.47 3.70 -12.13
CA LEU A 435 -0.97 2.45 -12.72
C LEU A 435 -1.69 1.57 -11.68
N ALA A 436 -1.24 1.58 -10.43
CA ALA A 436 -1.85 0.86 -9.32
C ALA A 436 -3.27 1.38 -9.00
N VAL A 437 -3.50 2.70 -9.00
CA VAL A 437 -4.86 3.26 -8.88
C VAL A 437 -5.74 2.84 -10.07
N ILE A 438 -5.20 2.87 -11.29
CA ILE A 438 -5.95 2.53 -12.51
C ILE A 438 -6.35 1.04 -12.51
N ILE A 439 -5.45 0.10 -12.18
CA ILE A 439 -5.78 -1.33 -12.14
C ILE A 439 -6.77 -1.66 -11.01
N GLY A 440 -6.70 -0.96 -9.87
CA GLY A 440 -7.68 -1.10 -8.80
C GLY A 440 -9.08 -0.66 -9.24
N SER A 441 -9.18 0.48 -9.95
CA SER A 441 -10.42 0.97 -10.55
C SER A 441 -10.98 0.00 -11.60
N ILE A 442 -10.14 -0.48 -12.53
CA ILE A 442 -10.49 -1.48 -13.54
C ILE A 442 -10.97 -2.80 -12.89
N SER A 443 -10.32 -3.26 -11.81
CA SER A 443 -10.69 -4.52 -11.13
C SER A 443 -12.05 -4.42 -10.41
N LYS A 444 -12.45 -3.21 -9.99
CA LYS A 444 -13.81 -2.94 -9.52
C LYS A 444 -14.80 -2.96 -10.70
N GLU A 445 -14.45 -2.28 -11.79
CA GLU A 445 -15.31 -2.14 -12.98
C GLU A 445 -15.48 -3.46 -13.78
N THR A 446 -14.55 -4.42 -13.70
CA THR A 446 -14.75 -5.78 -14.24
C THR A 446 -15.55 -6.70 -13.32
N GLY A 447 -15.90 -6.27 -12.11
CA GLY A 447 -16.66 -7.08 -11.14
C GLY A 447 -15.85 -8.17 -10.43
N GLY A 448 -14.52 -8.05 -10.33
CA GLY A 448 -13.65 -9.08 -9.73
C GLY A 448 -14.05 -9.48 -8.31
N GLY A 449 -14.36 -8.48 -7.46
CA GLY A 449 -14.85 -8.73 -6.10
C GLY A 449 -16.21 -9.41 -6.07
N LEU A 450 -17.12 -9.06 -7.00
CA LEU A 450 -18.47 -9.64 -7.07
C LEU A 450 -18.46 -11.12 -7.44
N PHE A 451 -17.56 -11.52 -8.36
CA PHE A 451 -17.36 -12.93 -8.67
C PHE A 451 -16.80 -13.73 -7.49
N LEU A 452 -15.86 -13.17 -6.71
CA LEU A 452 -15.37 -13.83 -5.50
C LEU A 452 -16.45 -13.97 -4.43
N VAL A 453 -17.30 -12.95 -4.28
CA VAL A 453 -18.47 -13.00 -3.39
C VAL A 453 -19.42 -14.12 -3.79
N SER A 454 -19.81 -14.22 -5.06
CA SER A 454 -20.75 -15.25 -5.52
C SER A 454 -20.17 -16.67 -5.52
N LEU A 455 -18.83 -16.82 -5.58
CA LEU A 455 -18.16 -18.12 -5.49
C LEU A 455 -17.91 -18.59 -4.05
N LEU A 456 -17.51 -17.69 -3.14
CA LEU A 456 -16.94 -18.05 -1.84
C LEU A 456 -17.73 -17.55 -0.62
N GLY A 457 -18.67 -16.61 -0.80
CA GLY A 457 -19.31 -15.88 0.30
C GLY A 457 -20.08 -16.74 1.33
N GLU A 458 -20.64 -17.87 0.89
CA GLU A 458 -21.37 -18.80 1.76
C GLU A 458 -20.54 -20.03 2.17
N GLN A 459 -19.45 -20.32 1.47
CA GLN A 459 -18.68 -21.57 1.62
C GLN A 459 -17.49 -21.46 2.56
N LEU A 460 -16.96 -20.25 2.76
CA LEU A 460 -15.69 -20.02 3.44
C LEU A 460 -15.92 -19.50 4.88
N PRO A 461 -15.55 -20.25 5.94
CA PRO A 461 -15.76 -19.82 7.32
C PRO A 461 -15.07 -18.47 7.60
N PHE A 462 -15.78 -17.53 8.22
CA PHE A 462 -15.26 -16.16 8.40
C PHE A 462 -13.87 -16.12 9.08
N TRP A 463 -13.66 -16.93 10.12
CA TRP A 463 -12.41 -16.96 10.89
C TRP A 463 -11.15 -17.38 10.11
N ILE A 464 -11.28 -18.11 8.98
CA ILE A 464 -10.11 -18.49 8.16
C ILE A 464 -9.75 -17.42 7.11
N LEU A 465 -10.66 -16.49 6.80
CA LEU A 465 -10.43 -15.48 5.76
C LEU A 465 -9.17 -14.62 6.02
N PRO A 466 -8.90 -14.09 7.23
CA PRO A 466 -7.72 -13.24 7.46
C PRO A 466 -6.39 -13.95 7.12
N VAL A 467 -6.25 -15.24 7.45
CA VAL A 467 -5.00 -15.97 7.16
C VAL A 467 -4.87 -16.30 5.66
N ILE A 468 -5.98 -16.52 4.95
CA ILE A 468 -5.99 -16.69 3.50
C ILE A 468 -5.58 -15.39 2.79
N LEU A 469 -6.16 -14.26 3.21
CA LEU A 469 -5.81 -12.93 2.69
C LEU A 469 -4.36 -12.56 2.97
N GLN A 470 -3.85 -12.88 4.17
CA GLN A 470 -2.45 -12.75 4.52
C GLN A 470 -1.57 -13.58 3.57
N LEU A 471 -1.80 -14.89 3.43
CA LEU A 471 -0.96 -15.77 2.60
C LEU A 471 -0.99 -15.35 1.13
N MET A 472 -2.17 -14.99 0.60
CA MET A 472 -2.33 -14.48 -0.76
C MET A 472 -1.50 -13.20 -0.98
N THR A 473 -1.60 -12.21 -0.08
CA THR A 473 -0.85 -10.95 -0.20
C THR A 473 0.64 -11.11 0.03
N MET A 474 1.07 -12.01 0.93
CA MET A 474 2.48 -12.39 1.09
C MET A 474 3.05 -12.95 -0.23
N ILE A 475 2.34 -13.86 -0.89
CA ILE A 475 2.76 -14.44 -2.17
C ILE A 475 2.82 -13.38 -3.27
N ILE A 476 1.77 -12.55 -3.40
CA ILE A 476 1.74 -11.49 -4.43
C ILE A 476 2.86 -10.48 -4.19
N ALA A 477 3.00 -9.94 -2.99
CA ALA A 477 4.01 -8.92 -2.70
C ALA A 477 5.46 -9.45 -2.75
N PHE A 478 5.71 -10.70 -2.33
CA PHE A 478 7.01 -11.34 -2.50
C PHE A 478 7.37 -11.51 -3.98
N SER A 479 6.37 -11.82 -4.80
CA SER A 479 6.51 -12.02 -6.24
C SER A 479 6.64 -10.71 -7.03
N THR A 480 6.03 -9.62 -6.55
CA THR A 480 6.01 -8.31 -7.24
C THR A 480 7.08 -7.34 -6.74
N GLY A 481 7.61 -7.54 -5.53
CA GLY A 481 8.52 -6.59 -4.89
C GLY A 481 7.86 -5.26 -4.52
N THR A 482 6.54 -5.23 -4.33
CA THR A 482 5.83 -3.98 -3.97
C THR A 482 4.60 -4.21 -3.11
N SER A 483 4.58 -3.55 -1.94
CA SER A 483 3.39 -3.45 -1.09
C SER A 483 2.27 -2.67 -1.78
N TRP A 484 2.58 -1.53 -2.40
CA TRP A 484 1.62 -0.66 -3.07
C TRP A 484 0.94 -1.34 -4.27
N GLY A 485 1.69 -2.01 -5.14
CA GLY A 485 1.11 -2.77 -6.24
C GLY A 485 0.20 -3.91 -5.75
N THR A 486 0.56 -4.53 -4.63
CA THR A 486 -0.26 -5.59 -4.00
C THR A 486 -1.55 -5.04 -3.41
N TYR A 487 -1.52 -3.86 -2.77
CA TYR A 487 -2.72 -3.17 -2.28
C TYR A 487 -3.76 -2.93 -3.39
N ALA A 488 -3.31 -2.41 -4.54
CA ALA A 488 -4.18 -2.15 -5.70
C ALA A 488 -4.89 -3.39 -6.24
N ILE A 489 -4.25 -4.56 -6.15
CA ILE A 489 -4.81 -5.83 -6.61
C ILE A 489 -5.71 -6.43 -5.52
N ALA A 490 -5.24 -6.44 -4.27
CA ALA A 490 -5.85 -7.20 -3.19
C ALA A 490 -7.07 -6.49 -2.56
N PHE A 491 -6.99 -5.20 -2.21
CA PHE A 491 -8.09 -4.53 -1.50
C PHE A 491 -9.43 -4.51 -2.28
N PRO A 492 -9.46 -4.24 -3.60
CA PRO A 492 -10.71 -4.28 -4.38
C PRO A 492 -11.38 -5.67 -4.47
N LEU A 493 -10.63 -6.74 -4.14
CA LEU A 493 -11.11 -8.12 -4.16
C LEU A 493 -11.46 -8.60 -2.73
N ALA A 494 -10.56 -8.34 -1.78
CA ALA A 494 -10.64 -8.81 -0.40
C ALA A 494 -11.72 -8.09 0.41
N MET A 495 -11.85 -6.77 0.29
CA MET A 495 -12.78 -6.00 1.14
C MET A 495 -14.25 -6.31 0.81
N PRO A 496 -14.71 -6.38 -0.46
CA PRO A 496 -16.06 -6.83 -0.77
C PRO A 496 -16.34 -8.27 -0.35
N LEU A 497 -15.36 -9.17 -0.47
CA LEU A 497 -15.49 -10.57 -0.04
C LEU A 497 -15.66 -10.69 1.48
N ALA A 498 -14.84 -9.97 2.26
CA ALA A 498 -14.95 -9.93 3.71
C ALA A 498 -16.32 -9.40 4.16
N TRP A 499 -16.82 -8.34 3.52
CA TRP A 499 -18.15 -7.80 3.81
C TRP A 499 -19.26 -8.80 3.50
N ALA A 500 -19.19 -9.51 2.37
CA ALA A 500 -20.22 -10.50 2.03
C ALA A 500 -20.23 -11.70 2.98
N ILE A 501 -19.05 -12.21 3.37
CA ILE A 501 -18.92 -13.30 4.36
C ILE A 501 -19.47 -12.87 5.72
N CYS A 502 -19.20 -11.63 6.13
CA CYS A 502 -19.75 -11.04 7.34
C CYS A 502 -21.29 -11.05 7.34
N GLN A 503 -21.90 -10.58 6.25
CA GLN A 503 -23.35 -10.47 6.10
C GLN A 503 -24.04 -11.84 5.94
N SER A 504 -23.41 -12.82 5.28
CA SER A 504 -23.98 -14.16 5.06
C SER A 504 -23.92 -15.03 6.32
N GLN A 505 -22.86 -14.92 7.13
CA GLN A 505 -22.66 -15.74 8.34
C GLN A 505 -23.18 -15.07 9.61
N GLY A 506 -23.63 -13.80 9.55
CA GLY A 506 -24.19 -13.09 10.69
C GLY A 506 -23.16 -12.81 11.79
N VAL A 507 -21.95 -12.43 11.38
CA VAL A 507 -20.82 -12.07 12.27
C VAL A 507 -21.26 -10.95 13.22
N ALA A 508 -20.90 -11.07 14.50
CA ALA A 508 -21.44 -10.23 15.57
C ALA A 508 -20.81 -8.83 15.61
N ASP A 509 -19.53 -8.71 15.28
CA ASP A 509 -18.86 -7.43 15.04
C ASP A 509 -18.32 -7.32 13.60
N PRO A 510 -19.15 -6.79 12.67
CA PRO A 510 -18.75 -6.53 11.29
C PRO A 510 -17.57 -5.57 11.13
N GLU A 511 -17.46 -4.55 11.99
CA GLU A 511 -16.41 -3.53 11.87
C GLU A 511 -15.06 -4.14 12.28
N LEU A 512 -15.02 -4.88 13.38
CA LEU A 512 -13.84 -5.63 13.81
C LEU A 512 -13.41 -6.67 12.77
N PHE A 513 -14.33 -7.48 12.26
CA PHE A 513 -13.99 -8.48 11.23
C PHE A 513 -13.36 -7.84 10.00
N MET A 514 -13.93 -6.72 9.54
CA MET A 514 -13.40 -5.95 8.43
C MET A 514 -12.03 -5.36 8.74
N MET A 515 -11.79 -4.84 9.96
CA MET A 515 -10.47 -4.35 10.39
C MET A 515 -9.41 -5.46 10.42
N LEU A 516 -9.76 -6.69 10.84
CA LEU A 516 -8.85 -7.84 10.83
C LEU A 516 -8.49 -8.25 9.39
N CYS A 517 -9.49 -8.35 8.50
CA CYS A 517 -9.27 -8.65 7.09
C CYS A 517 -8.42 -7.56 6.41
N PHE A 518 -8.74 -6.30 6.65
CA PHE A 518 -7.98 -5.14 6.20
C PHE A 518 -6.52 -5.19 6.66
N ALA A 519 -6.29 -5.39 7.96
CA ALA A 519 -4.96 -5.44 8.53
C ALA A 519 -4.15 -6.62 7.98
N SER A 520 -4.77 -7.78 7.74
CA SER A 520 -4.13 -8.95 7.14
C SER A 520 -3.63 -8.69 5.70
N VAL A 521 -4.43 -7.98 4.88
CA VAL A 521 -4.06 -7.57 3.51
C VAL A 521 -2.94 -6.53 3.55
N LEU A 522 -3.07 -5.52 4.43
CA LEU A 522 -2.06 -4.48 4.61
C LEU A 522 -0.70 -5.13 4.97
N ASN A 523 -0.69 -5.90 6.04
CA ASN A 523 0.53 -6.44 6.64
C ASN A 523 1.14 -7.59 5.83
N GLY A 524 0.32 -8.46 5.22
CA GLY A 524 0.81 -9.54 4.36
C GLY A 524 1.53 -8.99 3.12
N SER A 525 1.05 -7.86 2.58
CA SER A 525 1.73 -7.16 1.49
C SER A 525 3.07 -6.55 1.96
N VAL A 526 3.13 -5.99 3.18
CA VAL A 526 4.40 -5.46 3.74
C VAL A 526 5.42 -6.57 3.96
N PHE A 527 5.00 -7.74 4.47
CA PHE A 527 5.90 -8.89 4.61
C PHE A 527 6.50 -9.29 3.26
N GLY A 528 5.66 -9.43 2.24
CA GLY A 528 6.10 -9.90 0.93
C GLY A 528 7.05 -8.91 0.27
N ASP A 529 6.71 -7.61 0.32
CA ASP A 529 7.56 -6.51 -0.11
C ASP A 529 8.94 -6.58 0.56
N GLN A 530 8.97 -6.54 1.89
CA GLN A 530 10.20 -6.59 2.69
C GLN A 530 11.04 -7.85 2.42
N CYS A 531 10.42 -9.01 2.17
CA CYS A 531 11.17 -10.25 1.94
C CYS A 531 11.61 -10.44 0.48
N SER A 532 11.15 -9.61 -0.46
CA SER A 532 11.36 -9.84 -1.89
C SER A 532 12.77 -9.48 -2.35
N PRO A 533 13.48 -10.36 -3.09
CA PRO A 533 14.79 -10.03 -3.67
C PRO A 533 14.72 -9.01 -4.81
N ILE A 534 13.52 -8.56 -5.19
CA ILE A 534 13.29 -7.55 -6.24
C ILE A 534 12.57 -6.29 -5.72
N SER A 535 12.32 -6.19 -4.41
CA SER A 535 11.71 -4.98 -3.83
C SER A 535 12.70 -3.82 -3.79
N ASP A 536 12.20 -2.62 -4.12
CA ASP A 536 12.94 -1.37 -3.97
C ASP A 536 13.42 -1.16 -2.52
N THR A 537 12.62 -1.47 -1.48
CA THR A 537 13.05 -1.26 -0.09
C THR A 537 14.13 -2.25 0.30
N THR A 538 14.03 -3.50 -0.14
CA THR A 538 15.03 -4.53 0.13
C THR A 538 16.35 -4.27 -0.62
N ILE A 539 16.27 -3.86 -1.89
CA ILE A 539 17.43 -3.49 -2.70
C ILE A 539 18.12 -2.26 -2.12
N LEU A 540 17.38 -1.19 -1.81
CA LEU A 540 17.96 0.04 -1.28
C LEU A 540 18.46 -0.15 0.16
N SER A 541 17.84 -1.02 0.97
CA SER A 541 18.32 -1.35 2.32
C SER A 541 19.70 -1.98 2.24
N ALA A 542 19.86 -3.04 1.43
CA ALA A 542 21.16 -3.68 1.23
C ALA A 542 22.19 -2.71 0.63
N MET A 543 21.83 -2.00 -0.44
CA MET A 543 22.71 -1.09 -1.17
C MET A 543 23.24 0.08 -0.31
N THR A 544 22.36 0.73 0.46
CA THR A 544 22.74 1.90 1.26
C THR A 544 23.47 1.53 2.55
N THR A 545 23.13 0.39 3.16
CA THR A 545 23.88 -0.15 4.33
C THR A 545 25.15 -0.92 3.95
N GLY A 546 25.32 -1.26 2.67
CA GLY A 546 26.54 -1.91 2.16
C GLY A 546 26.54 -3.43 2.21
N CYS A 547 25.39 -4.08 2.40
CA CYS A 547 25.24 -5.53 2.42
C CYS A 547 25.12 -6.12 1.01
N ASP A 548 25.42 -7.41 0.87
CA ASP A 548 24.96 -8.20 -0.28
C ASP A 548 23.43 -8.38 -0.21
N LEU A 549 22.74 -8.04 -1.29
CA LEU A 549 21.28 -8.13 -1.40
C LEU A 549 20.75 -9.52 -1.02
N MET A 550 21.43 -10.56 -1.47
CA MET A 550 20.97 -11.92 -1.26
C MET A 550 21.26 -12.38 0.18
N ASP A 551 22.31 -11.89 0.83
CA ASP A 551 22.55 -12.14 2.26
C ASP A 551 21.54 -11.38 3.14
N HIS A 552 21.19 -10.13 2.80
CA HIS A 552 20.09 -9.39 3.43
C HIS A 552 18.77 -10.17 3.36
N VAL A 553 18.25 -10.44 2.15
CA VAL A 553 17.02 -11.24 1.90
C VAL A 553 17.02 -12.56 2.70
N LYS A 554 18.12 -13.31 2.62
CA LYS A 554 18.29 -14.62 3.28
C LYS A 554 18.33 -14.55 4.80
N SER A 555 18.78 -13.42 5.36
CA SER A 555 18.94 -13.21 6.80
C SER A 555 17.63 -12.77 7.44
N GLN A 556 16.88 -11.87 6.80
CA GLN A 556 15.62 -11.34 7.33
C GLN A 556 14.41 -12.26 7.19
N LEU A 557 14.41 -13.18 6.22
CA LEU A 557 13.28 -14.10 5.99
C LEU A 557 12.88 -14.88 7.25
N VAL A 558 13.84 -15.31 8.08
CA VAL A 558 13.54 -16.08 9.31
C VAL A 558 12.77 -15.26 10.35
N PRO A 559 13.27 -14.12 10.86
CA PRO A 559 12.51 -13.32 11.82
C PRO A 559 11.23 -12.74 11.22
N ALA A 560 11.21 -12.38 9.93
CA ALA A 560 9.99 -11.91 9.26
C ALA A 560 8.93 -13.01 9.19
N THR A 561 9.28 -14.25 8.85
CA THR A 561 8.32 -15.36 8.81
C THR A 561 7.80 -15.70 10.21
N LEU A 562 8.64 -15.62 11.26
CA LEU A 562 8.17 -15.79 12.64
C LEU A 562 7.15 -14.71 13.03
N ALA A 563 7.41 -13.45 12.71
CA ALA A 563 6.47 -12.34 12.92
C ALA A 563 5.15 -12.56 12.15
N ALA A 564 5.23 -13.00 10.89
CA ALA A 564 4.05 -13.27 10.05
C ALA A 564 3.23 -14.46 10.56
N SER A 565 3.88 -15.53 11.04
CA SER A 565 3.20 -16.68 11.65
C SER A 565 2.45 -16.30 12.93
N LEU A 566 3.08 -15.50 13.81
CA LEU A 566 2.44 -15.00 15.02
C LEU A 566 1.24 -14.08 14.69
N ALA A 567 1.39 -13.21 13.69
CA ALA A 567 0.32 -12.34 13.23
C ALA A 567 -0.88 -13.12 12.67
N GLY A 568 -0.63 -14.16 11.86
CA GLY A 568 -1.68 -15.02 11.31
C GLY A 568 -2.46 -15.79 12.36
N VAL A 569 -1.77 -16.32 13.38
CA VAL A 569 -2.41 -16.94 14.55
C VAL A 569 -3.29 -15.92 15.27
N LEU A 570 -2.78 -14.71 15.55
CA LEU A 570 -3.57 -13.69 16.25
C LEU A 570 -4.77 -13.19 15.46
N TRP A 571 -4.66 -12.93 14.14
CA TRP A 571 -5.84 -12.56 13.34
C TRP A 571 -6.90 -13.66 13.33
N THR A 572 -6.48 -14.93 13.21
CA THR A 572 -7.39 -16.08 13.22
C THR A 572 -8.10 -16.23 14.56
N LEU A 573 -7.36 -16.13 15.68
CA LEU A 573 -7.93 -16.22 17.03
C LEU A 573 -8.82 -15.01 17.35
N THR A 574 -8.42 -13.80 16.97
CA THR A 574 -9.24 -12.60 17.21
C THR A 574 -10.54 -12.66 16.41
N ALA A 575 -10.50 -13.12 15.15
CA ALA A 575 -11.71 -13.35 14.37
C ALA A 575 -12.58 -14.42 15.04
N TYR A 576 -12.03 -15.57 15.40
CA TYR A 576 -12.82 -16.67 15.98
C TYR A 576 -13.48 -16.35 17.34
N PHE A 577 -12.89 -15.49 18.16
CA PHE A 577 -13.39 -15.21 19.51
C PHE A 577 -14.11 -13.87 19.71
N PHE A 578 -13.90 -12.89 18.84
CA PHE A 578 -14.38 -11.51 19.06
C PHE A 578 -15.15 -10.90 17.88
N ALA A 579 -15.10 -11.49 16.68
CA ALA A 579 -15.94 -11.11 15.56
C ALA A 579 -17.19 -12.00 15.47
#